data_AF-A0A813QQ27-F1
#
_entry.id   AF-A0A813QQ27-F1
#
_cell.length_a   1.000
_cell.length_b   1.000
_cell.length_c   1.000
_cell.angle_alpha   90.00
_cell.angle_beta   90.00
_cell.angle_gamma   90.00
#
_symmetry.space_group_name_H-M   'P 1'
#
loop_
_entity.id
_entity.type
_entity.pdbx_description
1 polymer ?
#
loop_
_entity_poly.entity_id
_entity_poly.type
_entity_poly.pdbx_seq_one_letter_code
_entity_poly.pdbx_strand_id
1 'polypeptide(L)'
;MTRKYDKYICQLKHNVLQEYRPGIYSYEFKALAKRFKIKDGHKLIMSWYRRWDGDVDSLKPTSKGCRSRTMTRKQVRHHILEFVESMNNKHVAVDYNVVQAHIESVLKRKVSIRTIRRYGKECGIKWKKLLK
;
A
#
# COMPACT_ATOMS: atom_id res chain seq x y z
N MET A 1 -16.01 8.60 -7.60
CA MET A 1 -15.31 9.87 -7.91
C MET A 1 -13.84 9.59 -8.19
N THR A 2 -13.45 9.47 -9.46
CA THR A 2 -12.05 9.34 -9.88
C THR A 2 -11.36 10.67 -9.59
N ARG A 3 -10.42 10.71 -8.65
CA ARG A 3 -9.71 11.96 -8.35
C ARG A 3 -8.89 12.36 -9.59
N LYS A 4 -8.82 13.65 -9.87
CA LYS A 4 -8.06 14.25 -11.01
C LYS A 4 -6.61 13.73 -11.13
N TYR A 5 -6.03 13.25 -10.02
CA TYR A 5 -4.66 12.73 -9.90
C TYR A 5 -4.40 11.37 -10.54
N ASP A 6 -5.43 10.53 -10.73
CA ASP A 6 -5.30 9.16 -11.25
C ASP A 6 -5.37 9.09 -12.78
N LYS A 7 -5.65 10.23 -13.43
CA LYS A 7 -5.82 10.29 -14.88
C LYS A 7 -4.53 10.11 -15.67
N TYR A 8 -3.38 10.41 -15.06
CA TYR A 8 -2.08 10.38 -15.72
C TYR A 8 -1.21 9.24 -15.19
N ILE A 9 -0.64 8.46 -16.11
CA ILE A 9 0.27 7.34 -15.85
C ILE A 9 1.51 7.86 -15.09
N CYS A 10 1.99 7.09 -14.11
CA CYS A 10 3.15 7.48 -13.29
C CYS A 10 4.40 7.79 -14.13
N GLN A 11 4.62 7.02 -15.20
CA GLN A 11 5.71 7.24 -16.15
C GLN A 11 5.63 8.62 -16.83
N LEU A 12 4.43 9.04 -17.23
CA LEU A 12 4.23 10.36 -17.85
C LEU A 12 4.54 11.48 -16.85
N LYS A 13 4.11 11.34 -15.59
CA LYS A 13 4.43 12.31 -14.52
C LYS A 13 5.94 12.41 -14.31
N HIS A 14 6.63 11.27 -14.30
CA HIS A 14 8.07 11.21 -14.12
C HIS A 14 8.81 11.92 -15.26
N ASN A 15 8.46 11.63 -16.51
CA ASN A 15 9.09 12.26 -17.68
C ASN A 15 8.90 13.80 -17.66
N VAL A 16 7.69 14.27 -17.32
CA VAL A 16 7.40 15.71 -17.18
C VAL A 16 8.28 16.36 -16.11
N LEU A 17 8.52 15.67 -15.00
CA LEU A 17 9.32 16.19 -13.89
C LEU A 17 10.84 16.09 -14.16
N GLN A 18 11.30 15.09 -14.92
CA GLN A 18 12.69 15.04 -15.40
C GLN A 18 13.02 16.19 -16.34
N GLU A 19 12.06 16.64 -17.14
CA GLU A 19 12.24 17.80 -18.03
C GLU A 19 12.19 19.15 -17.28
N TYR A 20 11.75 19.18 -16.03
CA TYR A 20 11.67 20.41 -15.26
C TYR A 20 13.06 20.97 -14.94
N ARG A 21 13.29 22.21 -15.35
CA ARG A 21 14.51 22.97 -15.03
C ARG A 21 14.11 24.31 -14.39
N PRO A 22 14.45 24.55 -13.12
CA PRO A 22 14.14 25.82 -12.47
C PRO A 22 14.91 26.97 -13.15
N GLY A 23 14.25 28.10 -13.38
CA GLY A 23 14.87 29.30 -13.96
C GLY A 23 14.92 29.35 -15.49
N ILE A 24 14.43 28.32 -16.21
CA ILE A 24 14.33 28.34 -17.67
C ILE A 24 12.85 28.37 -18.08
N TYR A 25 12.40 29.49 -18.64
CA TYR A 25 11.00 29.75 -19.00
C TYR A 25 10.33 28.60 -19.76
N SER A 26 11.04 28.00 -20.73
CA SER A 26 10.55 26.90 -21.57
C SER A 26 10.37 25.56 -20.85
N TYR A 27 10.99 25.41 -19.68
CA TYR A 27 10.98 24.19 -18.85
C TYR A 27 10.32 24.41 -17.49
N GLU A 28 9.67 25.57 -17.28
CA GLU A 28 8.86 25.82 -16.10
C GLU A 28 7.55 25.02 -16.12
N PHE A 29 6.94 24.83 -14.95
CA PHE A 29 5.68 24.10 -14.82
C PHE A 29 4.56 24.60 -15.72
N LYS A 30 4.51 25.91 -16.04
CA LYS A 30 3.52 26.47 -16.97
C LYS A 30 3.76 26.02 -18.41
N ALA A 31 5.01 26.07 -18.87
CA ALA A 31 5.39 25.64 -20.21
C ALA A 31 5.21 24.13 -20.38
N LEU A 32 5.63 23.35 -19.38
CA LEU A 32 5.45 21.90 -19.34
C LEU A 32 3.96 21.51 -19.36
N ALA A 33 3.10 22.20 -18.59
CA ALA A 33 1.66 21.93 -18.62
C ALA A 33 1.04 22.15 -20.00
N LYS A 34 1.48 23.18 -20.72
CA LYS A 34 1.02 23.48 -22.08
C LYS A 34 1.53 22.44 -23.08
N ARG A 35 2.81 22.09 -23.01
CA ARG A 35 3.47 21.13 -23.91
C ARG A 35 2.90 19.71 -23.77
N PHE A 36 2.69 19.26 -22.54
CA PHE A 36 2.11 17.95 -22.23
C PHE A 36 0.58 17.95 -22.16
N LYS A 37 -0.08 19.06 -22.55
CA LYS A 37 -1.55 19.21 -22.59
C LYS A 37 -2.25 18.78 -21.29
N ILE A 38 -1.66 19.15 -20.14
CA ILE A 38 -2.17 18.76 -18.82
C ILE A 38 -3.35 19.67 -18.46
N LYS A 39 -4.55 19.08 -18.42
CA LYS A 39 -5.83 19.81 -18.25
C LYS A 39 -5.92 20.64 -16.95
N ASP A 40 -5.32 20.18 -15.86
CA ASP A 40 -5.33 20.89 -14.57
C ASP A 40 -4.15 21.86 -14.40
N GLY A 41 -3.35 22.06 -15.46
CA GLY A 41 -2.31 23.08 -15.54
C GLY A 41 -1.11 22.88 -14.62
N HIS A 42 -0.35 23.96 -14.44
CA HIS A 42 0.92 23.97 -13.69
C HIS A 42 0.76 23.63 -12.20
N LYS A 43 -0.40 23.91 -11.60
CA LYS A 43 -0.69 23.57 -10.18
C LYS A 43 -0.63 22.07 -9.94
N LEU A 44 -1.08 21.27 -10.91
CA LEU A 44 -1.02 19.81 -10.82
C LEU A 44 0.44 19.32 -10.89
N ILE A 45 1.24 19.85 -11.80
CA ILE A 45 2.67 19.50 -11.92
C ILE A 45 3.43 19.90 -10.65
N MET A 46 3.18 21.09 -10.10
CA MET A 46 3.76 21.52 -8.84
C MET A 46 3.43 20.55 -7.70
N SER A 47 2.20 20.03 -7.65
CA SER A 47 1.81 19.02 -6.67
C SER A 47 2.52 17.67 -6.86
N TRP A 48 2.83 17.30 -8.11
CA TRP A 48 3.65 16.12 -8.41
C TRP A 48 5.09 16.33 -7.99
N TYR A 49 5.68 17.49 -8.33
CA TYR A 49 7.04 17.84 -7.95
C TYR A 49 7.24 17.82 -6.43
N ARG A 50 6.30 18.35 -5.65
CA ARG A 50 6.34 18.29 -4.17
C ARG A 50 6.30 16.87 -3.60
N ARG A 51 5.82 15.89 -4.36
CA ARG A 51 5.75 14.47 -3.97
C ARG A 51 6.87 13.63 -4.57
N TRP A 52 7.62 14.21 -5.50
CA TRP A 52 8.63 13.51 -6.28
C TRP A 52 9.99 13.66 -5.61
N ASP A 53 10.65 12.53 -5.41
CA ASP A 53 11.98 12.41 -4.81
C ASP A 53 13.04 11.98 -5.84
N GLY A 54 12.70 12.03 -7.13
CA GLY A 54 13.55 11.53 -8.22
C GLY A 54 13.11 10.17 -8.76
N ASP A 55 12.22 9.44 -8.08
CA ASP A 55 11.76 8.12 -8.51
C ASP A 55 10.32 8.15 -9.08
N VAL A 56 10.03 7.27 -10.04
CA VAL A 56 8.69 7.00 -10.59
C VAL A 56 7.74 6.50 -9.49
N ASP A 57 8.29 5.75 -8.53
CA ASP A 57 7.51 5.11 -7.47
C ASP A 57 6.85 6.09 -6.51
N SER A 58 7.45 7.26 -6.30
CA SER A 58 6.92 8.34 -5.45
C SER A 58 5.71 9.06 -6.06
N LEU A 59 5.54 8.92 -7.37
CA LEU A 59 4.42 9.46 -8.14
C LEU A 59 3.25 8.47 -8.26
N LYS A 60 3.43 7.23 -7.78
CA LYS A 60 2.32 6.27 -7.71
C LYS A 60 1.18 6.87 -6.89
N PRO A 61 -0.07 6.68 -7.32
CA PRO A 61 -1.20 7.07 -6.50
C PRO A 61 -1.11 6.30 -5.19
N THR A 62 -0.91 7.03 -4.09
CA THR A 62 -1.13 6.44 -2.77
C THR A 62 -2.61 6.14 -2.75
N SER A 63 -2.96 4.86 -2.68
CA SER A 63 -4.33 4.36 -2.63
C SER A 63 -5.01 4.78 -1.32
N LYS A 64 -5.19 6.08 -1.11
CA LYS A 64 -5.88 6.66 0.04
C LYS A 64 -7.38 6.58 -0.20
N GLY A 65 -7.85 5.33 -0.13
CA GLY A 65 -9.24 4.89 -0.06
C GLY A 65 -9.39 3.57 0.69
N CYS A 66 -8.30 2.81 0.88
CA CYS A 66 -8.26 1.68 1.79
C CYS A 66 -7.27 1.99 2.91
N ARG A 67 -7.67 1.86 4.18
CA ARG A 67 -6.73 1.82 5.31
C ARG A 67 -5.57 0.89 4.92
N SER A 68 -4.34 1.38 5.04
CA SER A 68 -3.15 0.55 4.81
C SER A 68 -3.29 -0.73 5.63
N ARG A 69 -3.08 -1.88 4.99
CA ARG A 69 -3.13 -3.16 5.71
C ARG A 69 -2.08 -3.11 6.82
N THR A 70 -2.46 -3.48 8.04
CA THR A 70 -1.55 -3.59 9.19
C THR A 70 -0.39 -4.56 8.92
N MET A 71 -0.60 -5.53 8.01
CA MET A 71 0.40 -6.51 7.60
C MET A 71 0.39 -6.66 6.07
N THR A 72 1.57 -6.84 5.48
CA THR A 72 1.68 -7.18 4.05
C THR A 72 1.15 -8.60 3.80
N ARG A 73 0.78 -8.91 2.54
CA ARG A 73 0.32 -10.27 2.18
C ARG A 73 1.36 -11.35 2.50
N LYS A 74 2.66 -11.04 2.32
CA LYS A 74 3.77 -11.94 2.65
C LYS A 74 3.83 -12.23 4.15
N GLN A 75 3.69 -11.19 4.98
CA GLN A 75 3.65 -11.33 6.44
C GLN A 75 2.42 -12.11 6.92
N VAL A 76 1.26 -11.90 6.29
CA VAL A 76 0.04 -12.66 6.59
C VAL A 76 0.25 -14.13 6.29
N ARG A 77 0.78 -14.47 5.11
CA ARG A 77 1.04 -15.87 4.73
C ARG A 77 2.01 -16.54 5.70
N HIS A 78 3.13 -15.90 6.00
CA HIS A 78 4.17 -16.49 6.83
C HIS A 78 3.76 -16.60 8.32
N HIS A 79 3.26 -15.51 8.91
CA HIS A 79 3.00 -15.50 10.37
C HIS A 79 1.61 -15.99 10.78
N ILE A 80 0.66 -16.10 9.85
CA ILE A 80 -0.69 -16.60 10.14
C ILE A 80 -0.87 -17.98 9.53
N LEU A 81 -0.70 -18.13 8.22
CA LEU A 81 -1.01 -19.39 7.54
C LEU A 81 0.01 -20.48 7.87
N GLU A 82 1.31 -20.23 7.68
CA GLU A 82 2.33 -21.25 7.97
C GLU A 82 2.39 -21.59 9.47
N PHE A 83 2.17 -20.61 10.35
CA PHE A 83 2.07 -20.85 11.79
C PHE A 83 0.88 -21.75 12.15
N VAL A 84 -0.31 -21.47 11.61
CA VAL A 84 -1.51 -22.28 11.86
C VAL A 84 -1.35 -23.68 11.26
N GLU A 85 -0.78 -23.80 10.07
CA GLU A 85 -0.47 -25.10 9.45
C GLU A 85 0.52 -25.91 10.29
N SER A 86 1.60 -25.29 10.76
CA SER A 86 2.59 -25.94 11.63
C SER A 86 1.97 -26.50 12.91
N MET A 87 1.06 -25.75 13.53
CA MET A 87 0.36 -26.18 14.74
C MET A 87 -0.68 -27.27 14.47
N ASN A 88 -1.41 -27.16 13.35
CA ASN A 88 -2.36 -28.19 12.91
C ASN A 88 -1.64 -29.51 12.60
N ASN A 89 -0.46 -29.46 11.99
CA ASN A 89 0.38 -30.64 11.74
C ASN A 89 0.83 -31.31 13.05
N LYS A 90 0.92 -30.55 14.14
CA LYS A 90 1.19 -31.07 15.49
C LYS A 90 -0.08 -31.50 16.24
N HIS A 91 -1.22 -31.55 15.56
CA HIS A 91 -2.55 -31.84 16.14
C HIS A 91 -3.01 -30.87 17.24
N VAL A 92 -2.46 -29.66 17.29
CA VAL A 92 -2.82 -28.65 18.29
C VAL A 92 -3.86 -27.70 17.72
N ALA A 93 -4.98 -27.52 18.42
CA ALA A 93 -5.97 -26.52 18.06
C ALA A 93 -5.45 -25.10 18.34
N VAL A 94 -5.60 -24.20 17.37
CA VAL A 94 -5.11 -22.82 17.47
C VAL A 94 -6.26 -21.82 17.48
N ASP A 95 -6.32 -21.02 18.54
CA ASP A 95 -7.22 -19.88 18.65
C ASP A 95 -6.61 -18.58 18.12
N TYR A 96 -7.47 -17.62 17.81
CA TYR A 96 -7.06 -16.28 17.39
C TYR A 96 -6.13 -15.58 18.40
N ASN A 97 -6.29 -15.85 19.70
CA ASN A 97 -5.46 -15.26 20.76
C ASN A 97 -4.01 -15.77 20.69
N VAL A 98 -3.82 -17.06 20.36
CA VAL A 98 -2.49 -17.67 20.21
C VAL A 98 -1.78 -17.06 19.00
N VAL A 99 -2.50 -16.91 17.88
CA VAL A 99 -1.97 -16.25 16.69
C VAL A 99 -1.66 -14.78 16.95
N GLN A 100 -2.49 -14.07 17.71
CA GLN A 100 -2.22 -12.70 18.11
C GLN A 100 -0.93 -12.58 18.91
N ALA A 101 -0.76 -13.40 19.95
CA ALA A 101 0.43 -13.39 20.78
C ALA A 101 1.70 -13.69 19.96
N HIS A 102 1.63 -14.62 19.01
CA HIS A 102 2.73 -14.92 18.09
C HIS A 102 3.08 -13.71 17.21
N ILE A 103 2.09 -13.07 16.58
CA ILE A 103 2.29 -11.90 15.73
C ILE A 103 2.85 -10.72 16.53
N GLU A 104 2.34 -10.47 17.74
CA GLU A 104 2.80 -9.38 18.60
C GLU A 104 4.26 -9.59 19.05
N SER A 105 4.64 -10.84 19.34
CA SER A 105 6.01 -11.20 19.68
C SER A 105 6.98 -10.99 18.50
N VAL A 106 6.62 -11.46 17.31
CA VAL A 106 7.51 -11.42 16.13
C VAL A 106 7.58 -10.02 15.51
N LEU A 107 6.44 -9.36 15.32
CA LEU A 107 6.37 -8.06 14.64
C LEU A 107 6.45 -6.86 15.58
N LYS A 108 6.47 -7.07 16.90
CA LYS A 108 6.47 -6.02 17.94
C LYS A 108 5.37 -4.97 17.72
N ARG A 109 4.22 -5.41 17.20
CA ARG A 109 3.10 -4.55 16.78
C ARG A 109 1.79 -5.18 17.22
N LYS A 110 0.92 -4.38 17.85
CA LYS A 110 -0.42 -4.80 18.23
C LYS A 110 -1.30 -4.98 16.99
N VAL A 111 -1.92 -6.15 16.87
CA VAL A 111 -2.85 -6.47 15.78
C VAL A 111 -4.17 -6.94 16.36
N SER A 112 -5.27 -6.30 15.98
CA SER A 112 -6.59 -6.68 16.51
C SER A 112 -6.99 -8.09 16.07
N ILE A 113 -7.68 -8.83 16.95
CA ILE A 113 -8.29 -10.14 16.66
C ILE A 113 -9.18 -10.07 15.40
N ARG A 114 -9.93 -8.96 15.23
CA ARG A 114 -10.77 -8.73 14.05
C ARG A 114 -9.96 -8.71 12.75
N THR A 115 -8.77 -8.12 12.79
CA THR A 115 -7.82 -8.08 11.67
C THR A 115 -7.30 -9.49 11.36
N ILE A 116 -6.92 -10.26 12.38
CA ILE A 116 -6.45 -11.65 12.24
C ILE A 116 -7.55 -12.52 11.62
N ARG A 117 -8.79 -12.40 12.11
CA ARG A 117 -9.94 -13.13 11.56
C ARG A 117 -10.21 -12.78 10.10
N ARG A 118 -10.08 -11.50 9.73
CA ARG A 118 -10.19 -11.06 8.33
C ARG A 118 -9.12 -11.72 7.47
N TYR A 119 -7.86 -11.69 7.91
CA TYR A 119 -6.75 -12.30 7.19
C TYR A 119 -6.88 -13.82 7.09
N GLY A 120 -7.31 -14.50 8.16
CA GLY A 120 -7.60 -15.93 8.12
C GLY A 120 -8.67 -16.28 7.09
N LYS A 121 -9.74 -15.48 6.96
CA LYS A 121 -10.75 -15.67 5.89
C LYS A 121 -10.18 -15.46 4.49
N GLU A 122 -9.38 -14.41 4.28
CA GLU A 122 -8.74 -14.14 3.00
C GLU A 122 -7.80 -15.28 2.57
N CYS A 123 -7.16 -15.95 3.54
CA CYS A 123 -6.28 -17.09 3.31
C CYS A 123 -7.01 -18.44 3.30
N GLY A 124 -8.34 -18.47 3.45
CA GLY A 124 -9.12 -19.71 3.45
C GLY A 124 -8.92 -20.61 4.68
N ILE A 125 -8.36 -20.09 5.78
CA ILE A 125 -8.09 -20.87 6.99
C ILE A 125 -9.42 -21.26 7.66
N LYS A 126 -9.64 -22.57 7.80
CA LYS A 126 -10.74 -23.13 8.59
C LYS A 126 -10.31 -23.24 10.05
N TRP A 127 -10.72 -22.27 10.86
CA TRP A 127 -10.51 -22.30 12.30
C TRP A 127 -11.38 -23.39 12.92
N LYS A 128 -10.77 -24.36 13.61
CA LYS A 128 -11.53 -25.30 14.43
C LYS A 128 -12.17 -24.50 15.56
N LYS A 129 -13.49 -24.61 15.72
CA LYS A 129 -14.15 -24.13 16.94
C LYS A 129 -13.70 -25.05 18.06
N LEU A 130 -12.97 -24.52 19.04
CA LEU A 130 -12.89 -25.18 20.32
C LEU A 130 -14.29 -25.14 20.93
N LEU A 131 -14.86 -26.33 21.18
CA LEU A 131 -16.04 -26.47 22.01
C LEU A 131 -15.66 -25.91 23.39
N LYS A 132 -16.41 -24.91 23.85
CA LYS A 132 -16.32 -24.40 25.22
C LYS A 132 -16.80 -25.46 26.20
#